data_AF-A0A067BJV5-F1
#
_entry.id   AF-A0A067BJV5-F1
#
_cell.length_a   1.000
_cell.length_b   1.000
_cell.length_c   1.000
_cell.angle_alpha   90.00
_cell.angle_beta   90.00
_cell.angle_gamma   90.00
#
_symmetry.space_group_name_H-M   'P 1'
#
loop_
_entity.id
_entity.type
_entity.pdbx_description
1 polymer ?
#
loop_
_entity_poly.entity_id
_entity_poly.type
_entity_poly.pdbx_seq_one_letter_code
_entity_poly.pdbx_strand_id
1 'polypeptide(L)'
;MTRPKTSSKAALERQRAHDRLMKRQARVAYLAERAALQDAYVALTSRFYALRGTMLPWEEVAAALRDAREAADNDNRDLQHRVRLARLITTRLQHWMSTMSAPTTTSLSTNGWTNVTLLQDIEMRQLGLEWIQKQLYHSASSHLAPSVFPHAYEDSVKVEWGHRGRKIVLQKVVQASPQIVAAALWAVNCASTGELFPGVHTANIRVLHQAQDGDGRLSYSVDETGNSKGTSLKICHARFNDNNDRILVAYRSVTIDDTYPDVLDPDEYLEWYND
;
A
#
# COMPACT_ATOMS: atom_id res chain seq x y z
N MET A 1 -56.04 7.47 -66.92
CA MET A 1 -55.47 6.19 -66.46
C MET A 1 -53.99 6.13 -66.82
N THR A 2 -53.11 6.33 -65.83
CA THR A 2 -51.66 6.45 -65.97
C THR A 2 -50.99 5.09 -65.82
N ARG A 3 -50.29 4.63 -66.88
CA ARG A 3 -49.50 3.39 -66.89
C ARG A 3 -48.36 3.48 -65.86
N PRO A 4 -48.12 2.46 -65.00
CA PRO A 4 -47.19 2.60 -63.88
C PRO A 4 -45.72 2.49 -64.33
N LYS A 5 -44.89 3.50 -64.00
CA LYS A 5 -43.43 3.56 -64.21
C LYS A 5 -42.62 2.60 -63.30
N THR A 6 -43.26 1.67 -62.60
CA THR A 6 -42.67 0.83 -61.54
C THR A 6 -41.83 -0.35 -62.06
N SER A 7 -42.08 -0.81 -63.29
CA SER A 7 -41.41 -1.98 -63.89
C SER A 7 -39.90 -1.78 -64.13
N SER A 8 -39.49 -0.60 -64.62
CA SER A 8 -38.09 -0.31 -64.96
C SER A 8 -37.18 -0.17 -63.72
N LYS A 9 -37.70 0.45 -62.64
CA LYS A 9 -36.95 0.64 -61.39
C LYS A 9 -36.68 -0.70 -60.68
N ALA A 10 -37.67 -1.60 -60.67
CA ALA A 10 -37.54 -2.94 -60.13
C ALA A 10 -36.54 -3.81 -60.90
N ALA A 11 -36.45 -3.65 -62.23
CA ALA A 11 -35.45 -4.36 -63.05
C ALA A 11 -34.01 -3.90 -62.74
N LEU A 12 -33.81 -2.60 -62.55
CA LEU A 12 -32.51 -2.01 -62.22
C LEU A 12 -32.06 -2.38 -60.81
N GLU A 13 -32.99 -2.50 -59.86
CA GLU A 13 -32.73 -3.01 -58.51
C GLU A 13 -32.32 -4.48 -58.53
N ARG A 14 -32.97 -5.33 -59.34
CA ARG A 14 -32.57 -6.73 -59.55
C ARG A 14 -31.17 -6.83 -60.17
N GLN A 15 -30.87 -6.00 -61.15
CA GLN A 15 -29.54 -5.95 -61.77
C GLN A 15 -28.46 -5.54 -60.76
N ARG A 16 -28.70 -4.50 -59.95
CA ARG A 16 -27.79 -4.10 -58.87
C ARG A 16 -27.60 -5.18 -57.82
N ALA A 17 -28.67 -5.91 -57.47
CA ALA A 17 -28.60 -7.03 -56.54
C ALA A 17 -27.75 -8.18 -57.12
N HIS A 18 -27.93 -8.49 -58.40
CA HIS A 18 -27.13 -9.47 -59.14
C HIS A 18 -25.66 -9.06 -59.21
N ASP A 19 -25.35 -7.81 -59.56
CA ASP A 19 -23.98 -7.30 -59.63
C ASP A 19 -23.28 -7.32 -58.26
N ARG A 20 -24.01 -7.01 -57.17
CA ARG A 20 -23.49 -7.14 -55.80
C ARG A 20 -23.19 -8.59 -55.45
N LEU A 21 -24.05 -9.53 -55.85
CA LEU A 21 -23.86 -10.95 -55.60
C LEU A 21 -22.65 -11.49 -56.38
N MET A 22 -22.52 -11.13 -57.66
CA MET A 22 -21.36 -11.48 -58.49
C MET A 22 -20.05 -10.94 -57.92
N LYS A 23 -20.01 -9.67 -57.47
CA LYS A 23 -18.83 -9.09 -56.82
C LYS A 23 -18.47 -9.79 -55.51
N ARG A 24 -19.47 -10.22 -54.73
CA ARG A 24 -19.25 -11.01 -53.50
C ARG A 24 -18.68 -12.38 -53.83
N GLN A 25 -19.23 -13.08 -54.81
CA GLN A 25 -18.74 -14.40 -55.24
C GLN A 25 -17.31 -14.30 -55.78
N ALA A 26 -17.00 -13.30 -56.61
CA ALA A 26 -15.65 -13.06 -57.10
C ALA A 26 -14.66 -12.76 -55.96
N ARG A 27 -15.06 -11.96 -54.96
CA ARG A 27 -14.23 -11.69 -53.77
C ARG A 27 -13.99 -12.95 -52.94
N VAL A 28 -15.02 -13.78 -52.75
CA VAL A 28 -14.89 -15.05 -52.02
C VAL A 28 -13.96 -16.00 -52.77
N ALA A 29 -14.11 -16.13 -54.09
CA ALA A 29 -13.23 -16.96 -54.92
C ALA A 29 -11.77 -16.48 -54.84
N TYR A 30 -11.54 -15.18 -54.96
CA TYR A 30 -10.19 -14.60 -54.83
C TYR A 30 -9.57 -14.85 -53.46
N LEU A 31 -10.34 -14.68 -52.37
CA LEU A 31 -9.85 -14.96 -51.01
C LEU A 31 -9.56 -16.45 -50.82
N ALA A 32 -10.38 -17.33 -51.38
CA ALA A 32 -10.18 -18.78 -51.32
C ALA A 32 -8.92 -19.22 -52.09
N GLU A 33 -8.70 -18.66 -53.29
CA GLU A 33 -7.50 -18.92 -54.09
C GLU A 33 -6.25 -18.40 -53.37
N ARG A 34 -6.30 -17.19 -52.81
CA ARG A 34 -5.19 -16.62 -52.05
C ARG A 34 -4.86 -17.47 -50.81
N ALA A 35 -5.88 -17.93 -50.08
CA ALA A 35 -5.68 -18.83 -48.95
C ALA A 35 -5.02 -20.15 -49.40
N ALA A 36 -5.53 -20.77 -50.47
CA ALA A 36 -4.96 -22.00 -51.02
C ALA A 36 -3.49 -21.83 -51.47
N LEU A 37 -3.15 -20.68 -52.06
CA LEU A 37 -1.77 -20.35 -52.43
C LEU A 37 -0.87 -20.16 -51.21
N GLN A 38 -1.36 -19.51 -50.16
CA GLN A 38 -0.62 -19.37 -48.90
C GLN A 38 -0.39 -20.74 -48.23
N ASP A 39 -1.42 -21.60 -48.20
CA ASP A 39 -1.30 -22.95 -47.65
C ASP A 39 -0.32 -23.82 -48.46
N ALA A 40 -0.38 -23.73 -49.80
CA ALA A 40 0.56 -24.43 -50.68
C ALA A 40 2.01 -23.93 -50.49
N TYR A 41 2.21 -22.63 -50.31
CA TYR A 41 3.52 -22.06 -50.01
C TYR A 41 4.08 -22.62 -48.70
N VAL A 42 3.30 -22.61 -47.61
CA VAL A 42 3.70 -23.14 -46.30
C VAL A 42 4.00 -24.66 -46.36
N ALA A 43 3.20 -25.41 -47.10
CA ALA A 43 3.41 -26.85 -47.28
C ALA A 43 4.70 -27.15 -48.08
N LEU A 44 5.02 -26.31 -49.08
CA LEU A 44 6.20 -26.50 -49.91
C LEU A 44 7.48 -26.06 -49.18
N THR A 45 7.45 -24.95 -48.43
CA THR A 45 8.58 -24.53 -47.59
C THR A 45 8.85 -25.55 -46.50
N SER A 46 7.84 -26.04 -45.78
CA SER A 46 8.06 -27.08 -44.75
C SER A 46 8.68 -28.36 -45.32
N ARG A 47 8.24 -28.82 -46.50
CA ARG A 47 8.86 -29.95 -47.21
C ARG A 47 10.30 -29.67 -47.62
N PHE A 48 10.59 -28.48 -48.15
CA PHE A 48 11.94 -28.07 -48.54
C PHE A 48 12.90 -28.07 -47.35
N TYR A 49 12.47 -27.55 -46.22
CA TYR A 49 13.26 -27.49 -45.00
C TYR A 49 13.46 -28.89 -44.39
N ALA A 50 12.43 -29.74 -44.38
CA ALA A 50 12.53 -31.14 -43.96
C ALA A 50 13.58 -31.92 -44.79
N LEU A 51 13.63 -31.70 -46.11
CA LEU A 51 14.65 -32.30 -46.99
C LEU A 51 16.07 -31.77 -46.73
N ARG A 52 16.20 -30.51 -46.30
CA ARG A 52 17.49 -29.91 -45.90
C ARG A 52 17.93 -30.28 -44.48
N GLY A 53 17.12 -31.04 -43.73
CA GLY A 53 17.44 -31.44 -42.36
C GLY A 53 17.29 -30.32 -41.32
N THR A 54 16.63 -29.22 -41.69
CA THR A 54 16.33 -28.10 -40.79
C THR A 54 14.82 -28.01 -40.61
N MET A 55 14.27 -27.96 -39.39
CA MET A 55 12.80 -27.96 -39.22
C MET A 55 12.13 -26.61 -39.51
N LEU A 56 12.90 -25.51 -39.55
CA LEU A 56 12.42 -24.14 -39.74
C LEU A 56 13.35 -23.32 -40.65
N PRO A 57 12.84 -22.29 -41.34
CA PRO A 57 13.65 -21.28 -42.00
C PRO A 57 14.55 -20.56 -40.98
N TRP A 58 15.85 -20.44 -41.27
CA TRP A 58 16.77 -19.67 -40.42
C TRP A 58 16.38 -18.19 -40.29
N GLU A 59 15.66 -17.65 -41.27
CA GLU A 59 15.09 -16.30 -41.19
C GLU A 59 14.05 -16.18 -40.08
N GLU A 60 13.13 -17.14 -39.97
CA GLU A 60 12.12 -17.19 -38.91
C GLU A 60 12.77 -17.42 -37.54
N VAL A 61 13.78 -18.31 -37.47
CA VAL A 61 14.54 -18.53 -36.24
C VAL A 61 15.29 -17.26 -35.82
N ALA A 62 15.94 -16.56 -36.75
CA ALA A 62 16.64 -15.31 -36.47
C ALA A 62 15.68 -14.19 -36.05
N ALA A 63 14.49 -14.12 -36.65
CA ALA A 63 13.44 -13.19 -36.25
C ALA A 63 12.95 -13.48 -34.83
N ALA A 64 12.59 -14.73 -34.54
CA ALA A 64 12.16 -15.14 -33.20
C ALA A 64 13.24 -14.90 -32.14
N LEU A 65 14.52 -15.14 -32.45
CA LEU A 65 15.64 -14.86 -31.55
C LEU A 65 15.83 -13.36 -31.31
N ARG A 66 15.63 -12.52 -32.33
CA ARG A 66 15.67 -11.05 -32.18
C ARG A 66 14.53 -10.56 -31.30
N ASP A 67 13.31 -11.03 -31.54
CA ASP A 67 12.14 -10.64 -30.74
C ASP A 67 12.31 -11.09 -29.28
N ALA A 68 12.80 -12.32 -29.06
CA ALA A 68 13.12 -12.82 -27.73
C ALA A 68 14.22 -12.00 -27.04
N ARG A 69 15.25 -11.58 -27.80
CA ARG A 69 16.31 -10.71 -27.29
C ARG A 69 15.76 -9.33 -26.89
N GLU A 70 14.93 -8.72 -27.73
CA GLU A 70 14.35 -7.41 -27.42
C GLU A 70 13.45 -7.47 -26.18
N ALA A 71 12.66 -8.53 -26.03
CA ALA A 71 11.89 -8.79 -24.81
C ALA A 71 12.81 -8.92 -23.59
N ALA A 72 13.85 -9.74 -23.67
CA ALA A 72 14.81 -9.92 -22.59
C ALA A 72 15.57 -8.63 -22.23
N ASP A 73 15.94 -7.82 -23.23
CA ASP A 73 16.62 -6.53 -23.01
C ASP A 73 15.68 -5.54 -22.32
N ASN A 74 14.39 -5.51 -22.67
CA ASN A 74 13.39 -4.68 -21.99
C ASN A 74 13.18 -5.13 -20.54
N ASP A 75 13.02 -6.44 -20.31
CA ASP A 75 12.87 -7.00 -18.96
C ASP A 75 14.10 -6.70 -18.10
N ASN A 76 15.31 -6.84 -18.65
CA ASN A 76 16.55 -6.52 -17.95
C ASN A 76 16.60 -5.02 -17.58
N ARG A 77 16.20 -4.13 -18.48
CA ARG A 77 16.15 -2.68 -18.19
C ARG A 77 15.16 -2.34 -17.08
N ASP A 78 13.98 -2.97 -17.08
CA ASP A 78 12.98 -2.78 -16.04
C ASP A 78 13.47 -3.33 -14.69
N LEU A 79 14.01 -4.55 -14.67
CA LEU A 79 14.59 -5.15 -13.47
C LEU A 79 15.75 -4.30 -12.91
N GLN A 80 16.65 -3.81 -13.76
CA GLN A 80 17.71 -2.90 -13.32
C GLN A 80 17.16 -1.60 -12.74
N HIS A 81 16.09 -1.05 -13.31
CA HIS A 81 15.44 0.13 -12.76
C HIS A 81 14.85 -0.15 -11.37
N ARG A 82 14.12 -1.27 -11.21
CA ARG A 82 13.59 -1.70 -9.91
C ARG A 82 14.68 -1.91 -8.88
N VAL A 83 15.80 -2.54 -9.26
CA VAL A 83 16.96 -2.72 -8.36
C VAL A 83 17.57 -1.38 -7.95
N ARG A 84 17.71 -0.43 -8.89
CA ARG A 84 18.21 0.93 -8.56
C ARG A 84 17.28 1.65 -7.58
N LEU A 85 15.98 1.60 -7.80
CA LEU A 85 14.98 2.19 -6.89
C LEU A 85 15.01 1.53 -5.51
N ALA A 86 15.00 0.19 -5.45
CA ALA A 86 15.06 -0.55 -4.20
C ALA A 86 16.34 -0.23 -3.40
N ARG A 87 17.48 -0.10 -4.08
CA ARG A 87 18.75 0.34 -3.45
C ARG A 87 18.64 1.75 -2.90
N LEU A 88 18.11 2.70 -3.67
CA LEU A 88 17.90 4.08 -3.20
C LEU A 88 17.01 4.11 -1.96
N ILE A 89 15.90 3.38 -1.98
CA ILE A 89 14.96 3.30 -0.85
C ILE A 89 15.64 2.68 0.37
N THR A 90 16.39 1.58 0.19
CA THR A 90 17.08 0.90 1.28
C THR A 90 18.14 1.81 1.91
N THR A 91 18.92 2.55 1.11
CA THR A 91 19.89 3.52 1.63
C THR A 91 19.21 4.63 2.43
N ARG A 92 18.09 5.17 1.92
CA ARG A 92 17.31 6.19 2.64
C ARG A 92 16.73 5.65 3.95
N LEU A 93 16.20 4.43 3.94
CA LEU A 93 15.70 3.75 5.13
C LEU A 93 16.81 3.47 6.14
N GLN A 94 17.98 2.99 5.70
CA GLN A 94 19.12 2.75 6.58
C GLN A 94 19.58 4.05 7.24
N HIS A 95 19.68 5.13 6.46
CA HIS A 95 19.96 6.45 7.01
C HIS A 95 18.89 6.88 8.02
N TRP A 96 17.62 6.78 7.66
CA TRP A 96 16.49 7.11 8.54
C TRP A 96 16.50 6.29 9.84
N MET A 97 16.70 4.97 9.77
CA MET A 97 16.86 4.11 10.95
C MET A 97 18.08 4.51 11.79
N SER A 98 19.18 4.95 11.17
CA SER A 98 20.34 5.44 11.93
C SER A 98 20.06 6.77 12.64
N THR A 99 19.21 7.63 12.07
CA THR A 99 18.74 8.85 12.76
C THR A 99 17.76 8.54 13.90
N MET A 100 17.06 7.40 13.82
CA MET A 100 16.34 6.82 14.96
C MET A 100 17.32 6.15 15.91
N SER A 101 18.18 6.95 16.55
CA SER A 101 19.08 6.45 17.59
C SER A 101 18.27 5.78 18.70
N ALA A 102 18.67 4.58 19.11
CA ALA A 102 18.23 4.04 20.37
C ALA A 102 18.76 4.96 21.47
N PRO A 103 17.92 5.50 22.36
CA PRO A 103 18.43 6.35 23.42
C PRO A 103 19.37 5.54 24.30
N THR A 104 20.46 6.18 24.69
CA THR A 104 21.30 5.73 25.82
C THR A 104 20.49 5.68 27.12
N THR A 105 19.36 6.39 27.18
CA THR A 105 18.39 6.32 28.27
C THR A 105 17.38 5.21 28.03
N THR A 106 17.67 4.04 28.61
CA THR A 106 16.72 2.94 28.79
C THR A 106 15.44 3.44 29.48
N SER A 107 14.38 3.68 28.71
CA SER A 107 13.01 3.86 29.22
C SER A 107 12.59 2.64 30.06
N LEU A 108 11.66 2.81 31.00
CA LEU A 108 10.96 1.66 31.61
C LEU A 108 10.12 0.87 30.60
N SER A 109 9.84 1.47 29.44
CA SER A 109 9.35 0.75 28.26
C SER A 109 10.54 0.07 27.57
N THR A 110 10.42 -1.23 27.31
CA THR A 110 11.46 -2.06 26.69
C THR A 110 11.80 -1.65 25.26
N ASN A 111 11.12 -0.63 24.71
CA ASN A 111 11.34 -0.14 23.36
C ASN A 111 12.48 0.89 23.36
N GLY A 112 13.67 0.45 22.95
CA GLY A 112 14.82 1.31 22.64
C GLY A 112 14.62 2.21 21.42
N TRP A 113 13.39 2.56 21.06
CA TRP A 113 13.07 3.48 19.98
C TRP A 113 12.24 4.54 20.66
N THR A 114 12.72 5.77 20.80
CA THR A 114 12.00 6.81 21.55
C THR A 114 11.61 7.96 20.65
N ASN A 115 12.46 8.30 19.69
CA ASN A 115 12.21 9.37 18.74
C ASN A 115 11.75 8.77 17.40
N VAL A 116 10.50 9.04 17.03
CA VAL A 116 9.96 8.67 15.71
C VAL A 116 9.94 9.91 14.83
N THR A 117 10.60 9.82 13.68
CA THR A 117 10.66 10.89 12.68
C THR A 117 9.91 10.49 11.43
N LEU A 118 9.03 11.36 10.92
CA LEU A 118 8.40 11.22 9.60
C LEU A 118 9.00 12.22 8.63
N LEU A 119 9.53 11.71 7.52
CA LEU A 119 10.13 12.52 6.46
C LEU A 119 9.07 13.25 5.62
N GLN A 120 9.48 14.32 4.96
CA GLN A 120 8.61 15.12 4.07
C GLN A 120 8.27 14.39 2.75
N ASP A 121 9.15 13.52 2.27
CA ASP A 121 8.97 12.75 1.04
C ASP A 121 7.76 11.79 1.15
N ILE A 122 6.83 11.86 0.19
CA ILE A 122 5.54 11.17 0.25
C ILE A 122 5.70 9.64 0.35
N GLU A 123 6.60 9.06 -0.44
CA GLU A 123 6.83 7.61 -0.46
C GLU A 123 7.50 7.15 0.85
N MET A 124 8.50 7.90 1.31
CA MET A 124 9.17 7.64 2.58
C MET A 124 8.23 7.79 3.78
N ARG A 125 7.28 8.74 3.70
CA ARG A 125 6.28 8.97 4.73
C ARG A 125 5.30 7.82 4.85
N GLN A 126 4.78 7.32 3.72
CA GLN A 126 3.93 6.13 3.70
C GLN A 126 4.66 4.93 4.31
N LEU A 127 5.90 4.71 3.88
CA LEU A 127 6.74 3.64 4.39
C LEU A 127 7.06 3.80 5.89
N GLY A 128 7.27 5.03 6.36
CA GLY A 128 7.48 5.34 7.77
C GLY A 128 6.25 5.04 8.62
N LEU A 129 5.06 5.37 8.13
CA LEU A 129 3.78 5.04 8.78
C LEU A 129 3.54 3.52 8.83
N GLU A 130 3.80 2.80 7.75
CA GLU A 130 3.75 1.33 7.72
C GLU A 130 4.76 0.71 8.69
N TRP A 131 5.95 1.29 8.80
CA TRP A 131 6.97 0.83 9.74
C TRP A 131 6.54 1.01 11.19
N ILE A 132 5.97 2.18 11.53
CA ILE A 132 5.40 2.44 12.86
C ILE A 132 4.30 1.43 13.16
N GLN A 133 3.43 1.15 12.20
CA GLN A 133 2.38 0.13 12.33
C GLN A 133 2.97 -1.25 12.64
N LYS A 134 3.97 -1.71 11.89
CA LYS A 134 4.66 -2.99 12.15
C LYS A 134 5.33 -3.00 13.52
N GLN A 135 5.96 -1.90 13.92
CA GLN A 135 6.59 -1.77 15.24
C GLN A 135 5.55 -1.91 16.37
N LEU A 136 4.42 -1.24 16.27
CA LEU A 136 3.32 -1.32 17.23
C LEU A 136 2.80 -2.76 17.35
N TYR A 137 2.62 -3.45 16.23
CA TYR A 137 2.16 -4.84 16.21
C TYR A 137 3.15 -5.78 16.88
N HIS A 138 4.41 -5.80 16.42
CA HIS A 138 5.41 -6.75 16.92
C HIS A 138 5.86 -6.47 18.35
N SER A 139 5.81 -5.21 18.80
CA SER A 139 6.12 -4.86 20.19
C SER A 139 4.96 -5.16 21.16
N ALA A 140 3.74 -5.39 20.68
CA ALA A 140 2.59 -5.64 21.55
C ALA A 140 2.77 -6.91 22.39
N SER A 141 3.39 -7.95 21.84
CA SER A 141 3.60 -9.22 22.55
C SER A 141 4.50 -9.08 23.79
N SER A 142 5.47 -8.16 23.78
CA SER A 142 6.32 -7.91 24.94
C SER A 142 5.65 -7.01 25.97
N HIS A 143 4.83 -6.04 25.54
CA HIS A 143 4.14 -5.10 26.44
C HIS A 143 2.88 -5.69 27.08
N LEU A 144 2.22 -6.64 26.39
CA LEU A 144 0.97 -7.27 26.81
C LEU A 144 1.16 -8.73 27.24
N ALA A 145 2.36 -9.10 27.70
CA ALA A 145 2.62 -10.46 28.18
C ALA A 145 1.68 -10.79 29.35
N PRO A 146 1.14 -12.02 29.45
CA PRO A 146 0.21 -12.40 30.52
C PRO A 146 0.77 -12.16 31.93
N SER A 147 2.10 -12.24 32.11
CA SER A 147 2.77 -11.95 33.39
C SER A 147 2.61 -10.51 33.88
N VAL A 148 2.23 -9.57 33.02
CA VAL A 148 1.98 -8.18 33.38
C VAL A 148 0.57 -8.01 33.98
N PHE A 149 -0.31 -8.99 33.76
CA PHE A 149 -1.73 -8.98 34.12
C PHE A 149 -2.00 -10.06 35.19
N PRO A 150 -2.18 -9.69 36.47
CA PRO A 150 -2.15 -10.63 37.58
C PRO A 150 -3.32 -11.63 37.59
N HIS A 151 -4.50 -11.23 37.14
CA HIS A 151 -5.74 -12.02 37.23
C HIS A 151 -6.57 -11.85 35.96
N ALA A 152 -7.08 -12.92 35.35
CA ALA A 152 -7.78 -12.83 34.05
C ALA A 152 -9.15 -12.12 34.11
N TYR A 153 -9.80 -12.12 35.28
CA TYR A 153 -11.19 -11.68 35.44
C TYR A 153 -11.37 -10.50 36.39
N GLU A 154 -10.27 -9.84 36.77
CA GLU A 154 -10.31 -8.70 37.68
C GLU A 154 -9.68 -7.45 37.05
N ASP A 155 -10.19 -6.30 37.44
CA ASP A 155 -9.56 -5.03 37.09
C ASP A 155 -8.24 -4.90 37.87
N SER A 156 -7.21 -4.37 37.23
CA SER A 156 -5.94 -4.09 37.91
C SER A 156 -5.30 -2.83 37.37
N VAL A 157 -4.62 -2.10 38.26
CA VAL A 157 -3.80 -0.95 37.92
C VAL A 157 -2.43 -1.20 38.51
N LYS A 158 -1.43 -1.28 37.65
CA LYS A 158 -0.03 -1.36 38.06
C LYS A 158 0.67 -0.11 37.58
N VAL A 159 1.33 0.59 38.49
CA VAL A 159 2.16 1.74 38.15
C VAL A 159 3.59 1.46 38.56
N GLU A 160 4.48 1.52 37.57
CA GLU A 160 5.92 1.43 37.77
C GLU A 160 6.52 2.82 37.59
N TRP A 161 7.21 3.30 38.61
CA TRP A 161 7.90 4.59 38.61
C TRP A 161 9.40 4.35 38.75
N GLY A 162 10.20 5.15 38.08
CA GLY A 162 11.64 5.19 38.27
C GLY A 162 12.23 6.46 37.70
N HIS A 163 13.54 6.64 37.85
CA HIS A 163 14.32 7.71 37.23
C HIS A 163 14.26 7.73 35.67
N ARG A 164 13.53 6.78 35.08
CA ARG A 164 13.39 6.53 33.64
C ARG A 164 11.96 6.79 33.14
N GLY A 165 11.14 7.44 33.97
CA GLY A 165 9.75 7.78 33.70
C GLY A 165 8.75 6.90 34.44
N ARG A 166 7.52 6.86 33.91
CA ARG A 166 6.40 6.10 34.45
C ARG A 166 5.86 5.13 33.43
N LYS A 167 5.46 3.95 33.89
CA LYS A 167 4.70 2.98 33.09
C LYS A 167 3.43 2.64 33.85
N ILE A 168 2.29 2.92 33.22
CA ILE A 168 0.98 2.58 33.75
C ILE A 168 0.47 1.40 32.94
N VAL A 169 0.16 0.30 33.62
CA VAL A 169 -0.56 -0.83 33.06
C VAL A 169 -1.94 -0.86 33.69
N LEU A 170 -2.95 -0.76 32.84
CA LEU A 170 -4.36 -0.85 33.22
C LEU A 170 -4.94 -2.12 32.62
N GLN A 171 -5.63 -2.89 33.45
CA GLN A 171 -6.52 -3.97 33.03
C GLN A 171 -7.93 -3.61 33.43
N LYS A 172 -8.84 -3.72 32.46
CA LYS A 172 -10.27 -3.54 32.65
C LYS A 172 -11.01 -4.72 32.06
N VAL A 173 -11.82 -5.40 32.87
CA VAL A 173 -12.68 -6.49 32.44
C VAL A 173 -14.06 -5.93 32.12
N VAL A 174 -14.47 -6.09 30.86
CA VAL A 174 -15.72 -5.52 30.33
C VAL A 174 -16.60 -6.65 29.82
N GLN A 175 -17.87 -6.66 30.25
CA GLN A 175 -18.88 -7.62 29.80
C GLN A 175 -19.49 -7.19 28.46
N ALA A 176 -18.71 -7.25 27.38
CA ALA A 176 -19.13 -6.91 26.03
C ALA A 176 -18.32 -7.70 24.99
N SER A 177 -18.77 -7.71 23.74
CA SER A 177 -18.00 -8.35 22.67
C SER A 177 -16.68 -7.61 22.40
N PRO A 178 -15.60 -8.32 22.03
CA PRO A 178 -14.32 -7.68 21.71
C PRO A 178 -14.44 -6.61 20.63
N GLN A 179 -15.37 -6.78 19.67
CA GLN A 179 -15.60 -5.85 18.58
C GLN A 179 -16.18 -4.52 19.08
N ILE A 180 -17.13 -4.55 20.02
CA ILE A 180 -17.71 -3.34 20.61
C ILE A 180 -16.66 -2.61 21.45
N VAL A 181 -15.93 -3.36 22.29
CA VAL A 181 -14.88 -2.78 23.14
C VAL A 181 -13.78 -2.14 22.30
N ALA A 182 -13.31 -2.83 21.25
CA ALA A 182 -12.28 -2.28 20.37
C ALA A 182 -12.78 -1.08 19.56
N ALA A 183 -14.05 -1.06 19.13
CA ALA A 183 -14.63 0.10 18.45
C ALA A 183 -14.73 1.31 19.37
N ALA A 184 -15.17 1.11 20.62
CA ALA A 184 -15.23 2.17 21.62
C ALA A 184 -13.83 2.68 21.98
N LEU A 185 -12.87 1.78 22.23
CA LEU A 185 -11.49 2.14 22.54
C LEU A 185 -10.82 2.90 21.38
N TRP A 186 -11.07 2.47 20.14
CA TRP A 186 -10.59 3.20 18.95
C TRP A 186 -11.20 4.60 18.88
N ALA A 187 -12.51 4.73 19.07
CA ALA A 187 -13.18 6.02 19.03
C ALA A 187 -12.63 6.98 20.09
N VAL A 188 -12.45 6.50 21.33
CA VAL A 188 -11.86 7.28 22.43
C VAL A 188 -10.41 7.67 22.10
N ASN A 189 -9.57 6.73 21.66
CA ASN A 189 -8.17 7.04 21.34
C ASN A 189 -8.05 8.07 20.22
N CYS A 190 -8.92 8.03 19.20
CA CYS A 190 -8.91 8.99 18.10
C CYS A 190 -9.60 10.32 18.45
N ALA A 191 -10.46 10.36 19.46
CA ALA A 191 -11.18 11.57 19.89
C ALA A 191 -10.47 12.31 21.04
N SER A 192 -9.65 11.62 21.83
CA SER A 192 -8.96 12.14 23.01
C SER A 192 -7.45 11.92 22.89
N THR A 193 -6.81 12.65 21.99
CA THR A 193 -5.34 12.69 21.91
C THR A 193 -4.73 13.46 23.07
N GLY A 194 -5.39 14.51 23.56
CA GLY A 194 -4.90 15.39 24.65
C GLY A 194 -5.20 14.93 26.08
N GLU A 195 -6.33 14.25 26.36
CA GLU A 195 -6.74 13.89 27.73
C GLU A 195 -5.86 12.79 28.38
N LEU A 196 -5.04 12.11 27.59
CA LEU A 196 -4.05 11.14 28.07
C LEU A 196 -2.86 11.83 28.77
N PHE A 197 -2.72 13.16 28.61
CA PHE A 197 -1.62 13.97 29.15
C PHE A 197 -2.18 15.04 30.11
N PRO A 198 -1.77 15.04 31.40
CA PRO A 198 -2.22 16.05 32.34
C PRO A 198 -1.82 17.46 31.90
N GLY A 199 -2.80 18.37 31.71
CA GLY A 199 -2.56 19.78 31.40
C GLY A 199 -2.65 20.17 29.91
N VAL A 200 -2.94 19.22 29.02
CA VAL A 200 -3.16 19.49 27.59
C VAL A 200 -4.65 19.57 27.29
N HIS A 201 -5.13 20.76 26.89
CA HIS A 201 -6.50 20.94 26.40
C HIS A 201 -6.52 20.78 24.87
N THR A 202 -7.23 19.75 24.40
CA THR A 202 -7.54 19.49 22.99
C THR A 202 -8.33 20.67 22.41
N ALA A 203 -7.77 21.34 21.40
CA ALA A 203 -8.49 22.42 20.71
C ALA A 203 -8.96 22.01 19.31
N ASN A 204 -8.16 21.24 18.54
CA ASN A 204 -8.54 20.74 17.22
C ASN A 204 -7.75 19.48 16.80
N ILE A 205 -8.43 18.33 16.70
CA ILE A 205 -7.86 17.10 16.14
C ILE A 205 -8.09 17.07 14.63
N ARG A 206 -7.01 16.98 13.85
CA ARG A 206 -7.04 16.79 12.40
C ARG A 206 -6.44 15.44 12.02
N VAL A 207 -7.26 14.59 11.40
CA VAL A 207 -6.79 13.32 10.80
C VAL A 207 -6.09 13.65 9.47
N LEU A 208 -4.80 13.34 9.38
CA LEU A 208 -3.97 13.62 8.22
C LEU A 208 -3.83 12.43 7.27
N HIS A 209 -3.88 11.21 7.82
CA HIS A 209 -3.78 10.00 7.02
C HIS A 209 -4.64 8.91 7.64
N GLN A 210 -5.34 8.16 6.80
CA GLN A 210 -6.08 6.98 7.19
C GLN A 210 -5.86 5.90 6.13
N ALA A 211 -5.50 4.70 6.59
CA ALA A 211 -5.37 3.53 5.75
C ALA A 211 -6.12 2.35 6.40
N GLN A 212 -6.65 1.48 5.55
CA GLN A 212 -7.26 0.24 5.96
C GLN A 212 -6.72 -0.85 5.04
N ASP A 213 -6.04 -1.82 5.62
CA ASP A 213 -5.41 -2.94 4.91
C ASP A 213 -5.91 -4.24 5.54
N GLY A 214 -6.90 -4.86 4.90
CA GLY A 214 -7.54 -6.09 5.40
C GLY A 214 -7.96 -5.99 6.87
N ASP A 215 -7.24 -6.71 7.73
CA ASP A 215 -7.44 -6.81 9.18
C ASP A 215 -6.82 -5.66 9.98
N GLY A 216 -6.05 -4.78 9.32
CA GLY A 216 -5.38 -3.63 9.89
C GLY A 216 -6.07 -2.30 9.58
N ARG A 217 -6.10 -1.38 10.55
CA ARG A 217 -6.50 0.02 10.36
C ARG A 217 -5.44 0.95 10.94
N LEU A 218 -5.06 1.97 10.19
CA LEU A 218 -4.10 2.99 10.57
C LEU A 218 -4.75 4.38 10.50
N SER A 219 -4.48 5.22 11.48
CA SER A 219 -4.91 6.62 11.50
C SER A 219 -3.79 7.48 12.09
N TYR A 220 -3.31 8.46 11.33
CA TYR A 220 -2.38 9.46 11.79
C TYR A 220 -3.10 10.78 11.97
N SER A 221 -3.07 11.32 13.18
CA SER A 221 -3.75 12.55 13.56
C SER A 221 -2.80 13.52 14.26
N VAL A 222 -3.09 14.80 14.08
CA VAL A 222 -2.39 15.90 14.74
C VAL A 222 -3.39 16.68 15.56
N ASP A 223 -3.04 16.88 16.82
CA ASP A 223 -3.82 17.63 17.78
C ASP A 223 -3.11 18.94 18.06
N GLU A 224 -3.69 20.02 17.54
CA GLU A 224 -3.19 21.37 17.80
C GLU A 224 -3.67 21.75 19.20
N THR A 225 -2.75 21.79 20.15
CA THR A 225 -3.08 22.15 21.54
C THR A 225 -3.47 23.62 21.59
N GLY A 226 -4.52 23.95 22.33
CA GLY A 226 -5.03 25.34 22.43
C GLY A 226 -4.10 26.30 23.20
N ASN A 227 -2.91 25.86 23.59
CA ASN A 227 -1.95 26.67 24.34
C ASN A 227 -1.26 27.66 23.40
N SER A 228 -0.91 28.84 23.94
CA SER A 228 -0.27 29.96 23.23
C SER A 228 1.08 29.65 22.56
N LYS A 229 1.63 28.44 22.79
CA LYS A 229 2.93 27.99 22.27
C LYS A 229 2.86 27.20 20.96
N GLY A 230 1.67 26.88 20.44
CA GLY A 230 1.54 26.25 19.13
C GLY A 230 2.08 24.81 19.03
N THR A 231 2.27 24.13 20.16
CA THR A 231 2.74 22.74 20.21
C THR A 231 1.65 21.82 19.66
N SER A 232 2.02 20.91 18.75
CA SER A 232 1.09 19.94 18.17
C SER A 232 1.45 18.52 18.59
N LEU A 233 0.48 17.77 19.07
CA LEU A 233 0.65 16.38 19.44
C LEU A 233 0.31 15.49 18.24
N LYS A 234 1.31 14.77 17.74
CA LYS A 234 1.20 13.92 16.56
C LYS A 234 1.10 12.47 17.00
N ILE A 235 0.01 11.79 16.69
CA ILE A 235 -0.23 10.41 17.12
C ILE A 235 -0.58 9.53 15.93
N CYS A 236 0.11 8.38 15.86
CA CYS A 236 -0.18 7.30 14.94
C CYS A 236 -0.94 6.19 15.70
N HIS A 237 -2.19 5.97 15.35
CA HIS A 237 -3.07 4.92 15.88
C HIS A 237 -3.12 3.74 14.92
N ALA A 238 -2.97 2.53 15.44
CA ALA A 238 -3.07 1.29 14.69
C ALA A 238 -4.02 0.31 15.39
N ARG A 239 -4.84 -0.37 14.60
CA ARG A 239 -5.72 -1.45 15.05
C ARG A 239 -5.46 -2.69 14.20
N PHE A 240 -5.41 -3.85 14.82
CA PHE A 240 -5.18 -5.14 14.17
C PHE A 240 -6.21 -6.15 14.67
N ASN A 241 -6.70 -7.00 13.77
CA ASN A 241 -7.56 -8.12 14.11
C ASN A 241 -6.79 -9.44 13.86
N ASP A 242 -6.34 -10.09 14.93
CA ASP A 242 -5.62 -11.36 14.85
C ASP A 242 -6.63 -12.52 14.89
N ASN A 243 -6.86 -13.17 13.75
CA ASN A 243 -7.60 -14.42 13.61
C ASN A 243 -8.94 -14.47 14.39
N ASN A 244 -9.64 -13.33 14.50
CA ASN A 244 -10.91 -13.16 15.22
C ASN A 244 -10.91 -13.41 16.74
N ASP A 245 -9.78 -13.77 17.34
CA ASP A 245 -9.68 -14.07 18.79
C ASP A 245 -9.12 -12.88 19.59
N ARG A 246 -8.31 -12.03 18.94
CA ARG A 246 -7.67 -10.89 19.58
C ARG A 246 -7.74 -9.65 18.70
N ILE A 247 -8.16 -8.53 19.30
CA ILE A 247 -8.09 -7.21 18.67
C ILE A 247 -7.06 -6.38 19.41
N LEU A 248 -6.02 -5.95 18.71
CA LEU A 248 -5.00 -5.05 19.23
C LEU A 248 -5.35 -3.62 18.81
N VAL A 249 -5.40 -2.70 19.77
CA VAL A 249 -5.42 -1.26 19.52
C VAL A 249 -4.18 -0.68 20.17
N ALA A 250 -3.34 -0.04 19.36
CA ALA A 250 -2.08 0.54 19.80
C ALA A 250 -1.93 1.94 19.21
N TYR A 251 -1.18 2.79 19.87
CA TYR A 251 -0.84 4.09 19.34
C TYR A 251 0.54 4.51 19.80
N ARG A 252 1.11 5.48 19.09
CA ARG A 252 2.41 6.05 19.43
C ARG A 252 2.52 7.48 18.95
N SER A 253 3.21 8.32 19.72
CA SER A 253 3.53 9.68 19.33
C SER A 253 4.66 9.72 18.29
N VAL A 254 4.57 10.69 17.37
CA VAL A 254 5.61 11.04 16.42
C VAL A 254 6.31 12.30 16.93
N THR A 255 7.61 12.20 17.20
CA THR A 255 8.39 13.28 17.81
C THR A 255 8.73 14.37 16.81
N ILE A 256 9.10 13.97 15.58
CA ILE A 256 9.53 14.90 14.53
C ILE A 256 8.74 14.58 13.26
N ASP A 257 8.10 15.58 12.68
CA ASP A 257 7.41 15.46 11.40
C ASP A 257 7.83 16.63 10.51
N ASP A 258 8.61 16.35 9.47
CA ASP A 258 9.15 17.38 8.57
C ASP A 258 8.04 18.09 7.76
N THR A 259 6.86 17.46 7.62
CA THR A 259 5.71 18.05 6.90
C THR A 259 4.92 18.98 7.80
N TYR A 260 4.88 18.67 9.10
CA TYR A 260 4.18 19.43 10.13
C TYR A 260 5.14 19.71 11.28
N PRO A 261 6.15 20.59 11.08
CA PRO A 261 7.11 20.90 12.12
C PRO A 261 6.41 21.64 13.28
N ASP A 262 6.83 21.36 14.51
CA ASP A 262 6.38 22.16 15.66
C ASP A 262 7.00 23.55 15.62
N VAL A 263 6.26 24.54 16.13
CA VAL A 263 6.80 25.89 16.35
C VAL A 263 7.68 25.83 17.60
N LEU A 264 8.93 25.35 17.41
CA LEU A 264 10.07 25.29 18.34
C LEU A 264 9.82 25.76 19.79
N ASP A 265 9.83 24.80 20.73
CA ASP A 265 10.66 24.90 21.93
C ASP A 265 11.34 23.53 22.16
N PRO A 266 12.66 23.39 21.94
CA PRO A 266 13.38 22.11 22.03
C PRO A 266 13.35 21.46 23.42
N ASP A 267 13.01 22.22 24.46
CA ASP A 267 13.13 21.81 25.86
C ASP A 267 11.87 21.17 26.45
N GLU A 268 10.71 21.23 25.76
CA GLU A 268 9.41 20.89 26.39
C GLU A 268 9.01 19.41 26.27
N TYR A 269 9.62 18.63 25.35
CA TYR A 269 9.42 17.16 25.31
C TYR A 269 10.23 16.42 26.38
N LEU A 270 11.11 17.13 27.09
CA LEU A 270 11.77 16.66 28.30
C LEU A 270 10.84 16.94 29.50
N GLU A 271 9.68 16.29 29.56
CA GLU A 271 8.75 16.56 30.68
C GLU A 271 9.40 16.40 32.06
N TRP A 272 10.54 15.72 32.22
CA TRP A 272 11.28 15.71 33.49
C TRP A 272 12.80 15.52 33.29
N TYR A 273 13.53 16.58 32.94
CA TYR A 273 14.93 16.74 33.34
C TYR A 273 15.06 18.05 34.11
N ASN A 274 14.73 18.01 35.40
CA ASN A 274 15.25 18.98 36.36
C ASN A 274 15.87 18.15 37.48
N ASP A 275 17.20 18.29 37.58
CA ASP A 275 18.14 17.92 38.65
C ASP A 275 17.73 16.87 39.71
#